data_AF-A0A2D5I7C2-F1
#
_entry.id   AF-A0A2D5I7C2-F1
#
_cell.length_a   1.000
_cell.length_b   1.000
_cell.length_c   1.000
_cell.angle_alpha   90.00
_cell.angle_beta   90.00
_cell.angle_gamma   90.00
#
_symmetry.space_group_name_H-M   'P 1'
#
loop_
_entity.id
_entity.type
_entity.pdbx_description
1 polymer ?
#
loop_
_entity_poly.entity_id
_entity_poly.type
_entity_poly.pdbx_seq_one_letter_code
_entity_poly.pdbx_strand_id
1 'polypeptide(L)'
;MPQRSLVPPTISDAPEEYRREYITDLARALELLIEQVNSEGELRASALDSTKSPLVLKDLPTSATGLETGSVYRDVLGNLKVVT
;
A
#
# COMPACT_ATOMS: atom_id res chain seq x y z
N MET A 1 2.01 7.54 7.53
CA MET A 1 0.80 6.72 7.27
C MET A 1 1.20 5.26 7.41
N PRO A 2 0.71 4.50 8.40
CA PRO A 2 1.06 3.09 8.50
C PRO A 2 0.35 2.35 7.38
N GLN A 3 1.09 1.89 6.38
CA GLN A 3 0.60 0.85 5.48
C GLN A 3 0.29 -0.35 6.37
N ARG A 4 -0.99 -0.70 6.50
CA ARG A 4 -1.40 -1.91 7.22
C ARG A 4 -0.83 -3.09 6.43
N SER A 5 0.35 -3.57 6.84
CA SER A 5 0.97 -4.79 6.32
C SER A 5 0.09 -5.95 6.76
N LEU A 6 -0.97 -6.20 5.98
CA LEU A 6 -1.73 -7.42 6.10
C LEU A 6 -0.82 -8.53 5.60
N VAL A 7 -0.50 -9.48 6.48
CA VAL A 7 0.21 -10.69 6.10
C VAL A 7 -0.58 -11.36 4.97
N PRO A 8 0.06 -11.78 3.86
CA PRO A 8 -0.63 -12.47 2.78
C PRO A 8 -1.36 -13.71 3.31
N PRO A 9 -2.65 -13.89 2.99
CA PRO A 9 -3.41 -15.06 3.39
C PRO A 9 -2.80 -16.26 2.65
N THR A 10 -2.46 -17.29 3.41
CA THR A 10 -2.01 -18.57 2.87
C THR A 10 -3.17 -19.55 2.91
N ILE A 11 -3.35 -20.32 1.84
CA ILE A 11 -4.32 -21.40 1.82
C ILE A 11 -3.63 -22.62 2.44
N SER A 12 -4.21 -23.17 3.49
CA SER A 12 -3.72 -24.40 4.11
C SER A 12 -3.81 -25.58 3.15
N ASP A 13 -2.88 -26.52 3.25
CA ASP A 13 -2.94 -27.76 2.48
C ASP A 13 -4.23 -28.55 2.77
N ALA A 14 -4.73 -29.22 1.73
CA ALA A 14 -5.94 -30.01 1.84
C ALA A 14 -5.75 -31.18 2.83
N PRO A 15 -6.64 -31.35 3.81
CA PRO A 15 -6.58 -32.49 4.73
C PRO A 15 -6.93 -33.78 3.97
N GLU A 16 -6.31 -34.89 4.40
CA GLU A 16 -6.58 -36.22 3.83
C GLU A 16 -8.05 -36.66 4.00
N GLU A 17 -8.71 -36.18 5.06
CA GLU A 17 -10.11 -36.44 5.35
C GLU A 17 -10.94 -35.17 5.25
N TYR A 18 -12.12 -35.28 4.66
CA TYR A 18 -13.06 -34.18 4.56
C TYR A 18 -13.55 -33.75 5.95
N ARG A 19 -13.20 -32.53 6.34
CA ARG A 19 -13.62 -31.89 7.60
C ARG A 19 -14.37 -30.60 7.31
N ARG A 20 -15.48 -30.35 8.02
CA ARG A 20 -16.28 -29.12 7.85
C ARG A 20 -15.51 -27.88 8.27
N GLU A 21 -14.64 -28.05 9.26
CA GLU A 21 -13.76 -27.01 9.80
C GLU A 21 -12.82 -26.50 8.69
N TYR A 22 -12.26 -27.41 7.88
CA TYR A 22 -11.37 -27.05 6.78
C TYR A 22 -12.07 -26.18 5.72
N ILE A 23 -13.31 -26.52 5.33
CA ILE A 23 -14.08 -25.72 4.36
C ILE A 23 -14.41 -24.34 4.94
N THR A 24 -14.66 -24.25 6.25
CA THR A 24 -14.93 -22.99 6.94
C THR A 24 -13.70 -22.09 6.96
N ASP A 25 -12.52 -22.66 7.24
CA ASP A 25 -11.27 -21.92 7.24
C ASP A 25 -10.83 -21.51 5.83
N LEU A 26 -11.10 -22.36 4.83
CA LEU A 26 -10.86 -22.05 3.42
C LEU A 26 -11.75 -20.89 2.94
N ALA A 27 -13.03 -20.89 3.31
CA ALA A 27 -13.94 -19.79 3.01
C ALA A 27 -13.45 -18.47 3.63
N ARG A 28 -13.01 -18.50 4.89
CA ARG A 28 -12.44 -17.32 5.58
C ARG A 28 -11.16 -16.82 4.90
N ALA A 29 -10.28 -17.71 4.49
CA ALA A 29 -9.05 -17.34 3.79
C ALA A 29 -9.34 -16.70 2.42
N LEU A 30 -10.35 -17.20 1.70
CA LEU A 30 -10.80 -16.63 0.43
C LEU A 30 -11.45 -15.25 0.60
N GLU A 31 -12.27 -15.04 1.63
CA GLU A 31 -12.86 -13.73 1.93
C GLU A 31 -11.77 -12.69 2.21
N LEU A 32 -10.78 -13.04 3.04
CA LEU A 32 -9.63 -12.17 3.31
C LEU A 32 -8.82 -11.86 2.04
N LEU A 33 -8.63 -12.84 1.16
CA LEU A 33 -7.96 -12.64 -0.12
C LEU A 33 -8.76 -11.68 -1.02
N ILE A 34 -10.08 -11.85 -1.11
CA ILE A 34 -10.97 -10.98 -1.89
C ILE A 34 -10.94 -9.55 -1.34
N GLU A 35 -10.99 -9.39 -0.01
CA GLU A 35 -10.84 -8.08 0.61
C GLU A 35 -9.49 -7.45 0.29
N GLN A 36 -8.40 -8.22 0.30
CA GLN A 36 -7.09 -7.71 -0.06
C GLN A 36 -7.01 -7.26 -1.52
N VAL A 37 -7.53 -8.08 -2.44
CA VAL A 37 -7.58 -7.77 -3.88
C VAL A 37 -8.43 -6.51 -4.13
N ASN A 38 -9.58 -6.38 -3.46
CA ASN A 38 -10.44 -5.21 -3.62
C ASN A 38 -9.92 -3.98 -2.87
N SER A 39 -9.13 -4.17 -1.80
CA SER A 39 -8.52 -3.10 -1.02
C SER A 39 -7.30 -2.47 -1.68
N GLU A 40 -6.87 -2.96 -2.85
CA GLU A 40 -5.91 -2.26 -3.72
C GLU A 40 -6.53 -0.98 -4.34
N GLY A 41 -7.01 -0.09 -3.48
CA GLY A 41 -7.46 1.24 -3.86
C GLY A 41 -6.27 2.04 -4.40
N GLU A 42 -6.41 2.51 -5.65
CA GLU A 42 -5.80 3.65 -6.37
C GLU A 42 -4.29 3.94 -6.19
N LEU A 43 -3.78 3.90 -4.96
CA LEU A 43 -2.38 4.08 -4.57
C LEU A 43 -1.47 2.90 -4.97
N ARG A 44 -1.99 1.66 -5.05
CA ARG A 44 -1.20 0.51 -5.58
C ARG A 44 -1.03 0.60 -7.10
N ALA A 45 -2.11 0.93 -7.81
CA ALA A 45 -2.09 1.06 -9.27
C ALA A 45 -1.14 2.17 -9.74
N SER A 46 -1.07 3.29 -9.03
CA SER A 46 -0.16 4.41 -9.36
C SER A 46 1.29 4.20 -8.93
N ALA A 47 1.56 3.29 -8.00
CA ALA A 47 2.92 2.96 -7.57
C ALA A 47 3.59 1.85 -8.41
N LEU A 48 2.81 0.97 -9.05
CA LEU A 48 3.32 -0.20 -9.79
C LEU A 48 3.16 -0.09 -11.32
N ASP A 49 2.22 0.70 -11.83
CA ASP A 49 2.05 0.89 -13.27
C ASP A 49 2.78 2.16 -13.72
N SER A 50 3.98 2.01 -14.29
CA SER A 50 4.72 3.13 -14.91
C SER A 50 4.00 3.81 -16.07
N THR A 51 2.84 3.29 -16.48
CA THR A 51 2.01 3.77 -17.59
C THR A 51 0.77 4.54 -17.10
N LYS A 52 0.39 4.41 -15.82
CA LYS A 52 -0.72 5.17 -15.22
C LYS A 52 -0.17 6.25 -14.31
N SER A 53 -0.47 7.50 -14.69
CA SER A 53 -0.19 8.80 -14.06
C SER A 53 0.77 8.76 -12.85
N PRO A 54 1.96 9.38 -12.95
CA PRO A 54 2.91 9.44 -11.84
C PRO A 54 2.22 9.96 -10.58
N LEU A 55 2.59 9.45 -9.41
CA LEU A 55 2.20 10.01 -8.12
C LEU A 55 2.65 11.50 -8.09
N VAL A 56 1.77 12.42 -8.47
CA VAL A 56 2.11 13.85 -8.51
C VAL A 56 1.88 14.43 -7.12
N LEU A 57 2.98 14.67 -6.40
CA LEU A 57 2.97 15.52 -5.22
C LEU A 57 2.68 16.96 -5.66
N LYS A 58 1.40 17.34 -5.63
CA LYS A 58 0.96 18.73 -5.86
C LYS A 58 1.29 19.58 -4.64
N ASP A 59 1.66 20.84 -4.90
CA ASP A 59 1.78 21.91 -3.90
C ASP A 59 2.80 21.65 -2.78
N LEU A 60 3.99 21.18 -3.16
CA LEU A 60 5.14 21.13 -2.25
C LEU A 60 5.50 22.55 -1.74
N PRO A 61 5.76 22.70 -0.43
CA PRO A 61 6.19 23.97 0.14
C PRO A 61 7.51 24.44 -0.47
N THR A 62 7.69 25.76 -0.59
CA THR A 62 8.86 26.39 -1.22
C THR A 62 10.03 26.60 -0.25
N SER A 63 9.87 26.23 1.02
CA SER A 63 10.85 26.40 2.09
C SER A 63 10.82 25.23 3.07
N ALA A 64 11.96 24.96 3.69
CA ALA A 64 12.13 23.98 4.77
C ALA A 64 11.60 24.46 6.13
N THR A 65 11.28 25.76 6.28
CA THR A 65 10.89 26.34 7.56
C THR A 65 9.62 25.71 8.13
N GLY A 66 9.71 25.13 9.32
CA GLY A 66 8.58 24.52 10.02
C GLY A 66 8.20 23.11 9.55
N LEU A 67 8.99 22.51 8.66
CA LEU A 67 8.86 21.11 8.25
C LEU A 67 9.74 20.21 9.11
N GLU A 68 9.30 18.96 9.31
CA GLU A 68 10.06 17.96 10.06
C GLU A 68 11.25 17.45 9.23
N THR A 69 12.35 17.08 9.91
CA THR A 69 13.50 16.40 9.28
C THR A 69 13.03 15.15 8.53
N GLY A 70 13.47 15.01 7.27
CA GLY A 70 13.05 13.97 6.33
C GLY A 70 11.91 14.38 5.40
N SER A 71 11.30 15.56 5.58
CA SER A 71 10.26 16.09 4.69
C SER A 71 10.85 16.56 3.34
N VAL A 72 10.09 16.43 2.26
CA VAL A 72 10.46 16.93 0.92
C VAL A 72 9.87 18.33 0.71
N TYR A 73 10.67 19.26 0.22
CA TYR A 73 10.25 20.60 -0.18
C TYR A 73 10.84 20.97 -1.54
N ARG A 74 10.28 21.99 -2.18
CA ARG A 74 10.76 22.52 -3.45
C ARG A 74 11.56 23.79 -3.19
N ASP A 75 12.77 23.89 -3.71
CA ASP A 75 13.55 25.13 -3.65
C ASP A 75 12.96 26.21 -4.59
N VAL A 76 13.33 27.47 -4.40
CA VAL A 76 12.94 28.61 -5.24
C VAL A 76 13.37 28.39 -6.71
N LEU A 77 14.44 27.63 -6.92
CA LEU A 77 14.94 27.22 -8.24
C LEU A 77 14.18 26.02 -8.84
N GLY A 78 13.16 25.50 -8.15
CA GLY A 78 12.34 24.38 -8.61
C GLY A 78 12.88 22.98 -8.31
N ASN A 79 14.04 22.88 -7.65
CA ASN A 79 14.68 21.61 -7.29
C ASN A 79 14.02 20.97 -6.06
N LEU A 80 13.94 19.64 -6.02
CA LEU A 80 13.49 18.91 -4.83
C LEU A 80 14.63 18.78 -3.82
N LYS A 81 14.36 19.13 -2.57
CA LYS A 81 15.29 19.01 -1.44
C LYS A 81 14.61 18.34 -0.26
N VAL A 82 15.42 17.72 0.59
CA VAL A 82 14.98 17.08 1.83
C VAL A 82 15.44 17.94 3.00
N VAL A 83 14.55 18.14 3.97
CA VAL A 83 14.91 18.79 5.23
C VAL A 83 15.86 17.87 5.99
N THR A 84 17.10 18.28 6.13
CA THR A 84 18.09 17.63 7.01
C THR A 84 18.01 18.23 8.40
#